data_AF-C7YP10-F1
#
_entry.id   AF-C7YP10-F1
#
_cell.length_a   1.000
_cell.length_b   1.000
_cell.length_c   1.000
_cell.angle_alpha   90.00
_cell.angle_beta   90.00
_cell.angle_gamma   90.00
#
_symmetry.space_group_name_H-M   'P 1'
#
loop_
_entity.id
_entity.type
_entity.pdbx_description
1 polymer ?
#
loop_
_entity_poly.entity_id
_entity_poly.type
_entity_poly.pdbx_seq_one_letter_code
_entity_poly.pdbx_strand_id
1 'polypeptide(L)' 'RGQALYIRSLFEANRNVTDPRHQRALLTETEKLLESWKHPDPYTPPTAPGGSKFERNLPSPILDREP' A
#
# COMPACT_ATOMS: atom_id res chain seq x y z
N ARG A 1 15.11 -6.07 11.48
CA ARG A 1 13.84 -6.81 11.72
C ARG A 1 13.01 -6.27 12.91
N GLY A 2 13.53 -5.48 13.85
CA GLY A 2 12.76 -4.98 15.00
C GLY A 2 11.73 -3.87 14.70
N GLN A 3 11.96 -3.05 13.66
CA GLN A 3 11.08 -1.92 13.33
C GLN A 3 9.64 -2.36 12.97
N ALA A 4 9.47 -3.46 12.25
CA ALA A 4 8.14 -3.96 11.90
C ALA A 4 7.33 -4.40 13.13
N LEU A 5 7.98 -5.03 14.11
CA LEU A 5 7.34 -5.41 15.38
C LEU A 5 6.99 -4.18 16.22
N TYR A 6 7.88 -3.18 16.23
CA TYR A 6 7.62 -1.91 16.89
C TYR A 6 6.39 -1.21 16.29
N ILE A 7 6.32 -1.07 14.96
CA ILE A 7 5.16 -0.48 14.28
C ILE A 7 3.88 -1.26 14.62
N ARG A 8 3.92 -2.59 14.58
CA ARG A 8 2.77 -3.42 14.97
C ARG A 8 2.31 -3.13 16.40
N SER A 9 3.24 -2.95 17.35
CA SER A 9 2.89 -2.64 18.75
C SER A 9 2.13 -1.31 18.89
N LEU A 10 2.43 -0.31 18.05
CA LEU A 10 1.72 0.96 18.02
C LEU A 10 0.27 0.80 17.54
N PHE A 11 0.04 -0.06 16.54
CA PHE A 11 -1.31 -0.39 16.07
C PHE A 11 -2.10 -1.17 17.14
N GLU A 12 -1.49 -2.15 17.81
CA GLU A 12 -2.16 -2.91 18.87
C GLU A 12 -2.56 -2.03 20.05
N ALA A 13 -1.74 -1.04 20.41
CA ALA A 13 -2.04 -0.08 21.48
C ALA A 13 -3.32 0.75 21.20
N ASN A 14 -3.63 1.01 19.92
CA ASN A 14 -4.76 1.83 19.49
C ASN A 14 -5.95 1.02 18.94
N ARG A 15 -5.87 -0.32 18.95
CA ARG A 15 -6.87 -1.20 18.32
C ARG A 15 -8.29 -1.06 18.86
N ASN A 16 -8.43 -0.71 20.14
CA ASN A 16 -9.71 -0.68 20.84
C ASN A 16 -10.33 0.73 20.92
N VAL A 17 -9.78 1.72 20.21
CA VAL A 17 -10.38 3.06 20.14
C VAL A 17 -11.67 2.99 19.34
N THR A 18 -12.82 3.29 19.95
CA THR A 18 -14.14 3.15 19.33
C THR A 18 -14.80 4.47 18.92
N ASP A 19 -14.36 5.60 19.48
CA ASP A 19 -14.89 6.92 19.10
C ASP A 19 -14.47 7.29 17.66
N PRO A 20 -15.43 7.48 16.73
CA PRO A 20 -15.12 7.82 15.34
C PRO A 20 -14.33 9.11 15.17
N ARG A 21 -14.48 10.08 16.08
CA ARG A 21 -13.74 11.35 15.99
C ARG A 21 -12.26 11.15 16.31
N HIS A 22 -11.98 10.39 17.37
CA HIS A 22 -10.61 10.03 17.74
C HIS A 22 -9.95 9.14 16.68
N GLN A 23 -10.68 8.17 16.11
CA GLN A 23 -10.17 7.33 15.02
C GLN A 23 -9.73 8.18 13.80
N ARG A 24 -10.57 9.14 13.39
CA ARG A 24 -10.22 10.04 12.26
C ARG A 24 -8.98 10.87 12.54
N ALA A 25 -8.83 11.39 13.75
CA ALA A 25 -7.65 12.16 14.13
C ALA A 25 -6.38 11.29 14.05
N LEU A 26 -6.41 10.08 14.63
CA LEU A 26 -5.31 9.12 14.58
C LEU A 26 -4.92 8.73 13.15
N LEU A 27 -5.91 8.44 12.29
CA LEU A 27 -5.65 8.12 10.89
C LEU A 27 -5.01 9.30 10.14
N THR A 28 -5.53 10.51 10.33
CA THR A 28 -4.99 11.72 9.68
C THR A 28 -3.54 11.99 10.09
N GLU A 29 -3.23 11.87 11.38
CA GLU A 29 -1.87 12.06 11.90
C GLU A 29 -0.90 10.99 11.37
N THR A 30 -1.34 9.73 11.34
CA THR A 30 -0.50 8.62 10.88
C THR A 30 -0.30 8.61 9.37
N GLU A 31 -1.28 9.04 8.57
CA GLU A 31 -1.11 9.25 7.13
C GLU A 31 -0.10 10.35 6.82
N LYS A 32 -0.12 11.46 7.59
CA LYS A 32 0.88 12.52 7.48
C LYS A 32 2.29 12.01 7.79
N LEU A 33 2.42 11.17 8.82
CA LEU A 33 3.68 10.53 9.15
C LEU A 33 4.14 9.60 8.01
N LEU A 34 3.23 8.77 7.48
CA LEU A 34 3.53 7.86 6.37
C LEU A 34 4.04 8.62 5.15
N GLU A 35 3.42 9.75 4.80
CA GLU A 35 3.85 10.56 3.66
C GLU A 35 5.24 11.15 3.86
N SER A 36 5.56 11.64 5.06
CA SER A 36 6.88 12.20 5.36
C SER A 36 8.02 11.18 5.33
N TRP A 37 7.72 9.92 5.63
CA TRP A 37 8.71 8.83 5.72
C TRP A 37 8.61 7.85 4.54
N LYS A 38 7.79 8.16 3.54
CA LYS A 38 7.63 7.34 2.35
C LYS A 38 8.94 7.29 1.59
N HIS A 39 9.37 6.09 1.23
CA HIS A 39 10.58 5.92 0.43
C HIS A 39 10.35 6.49 -0.99
N PRO A 40 11.31 7.24 -1.56
CA PRO A 40 11.16 7.84 -2.89
C PRO A 40 10.99 6.80 -4.00
N ASP A 41 11.62 5.63 -3.84
CA ASP A 41 11.52 4.50 -4.76
C ASP A 41 11.02 3.24 -4.04
N PRO A 42 9.71 3.08 -3.84
CA PRO A 42 9.17 1.94 -3.09
C PRO A 42 9.35 0.63 -3.85
N TYR A 43 9.60 -0.46 -3.11
CA TYR A 43 9.66 -1.78 -3.70
C TYR A 43 8.35 -2.12 -4.43
N THR A 44 8.44 -2.34 -5.74
CA THR A 44 7.32 -2.73 -6.60
C THR A 44 7.59 -4.12 -7.18
N PRO A 45 6.67 -5.09 -7.00
CA PRO A 45 6.83 -6.42 -7.59
C PRO A 45 6.98 -6.33 -9.11
N PRO A 46 7.85 -7.13 -9.76
CA PRO A 46 8.15 -6.97 -11.18
C PRO A 46 6.93 -7.02 -12.10
N THR A 47 5.90 -7.81 -11.79
CA THR A 47 4.71 -7.99 -12.62
C THR A 47 3.54 -7.10 -12.22
N ALA A 48 3.64 -6.36 -11.11
CA ALA A 48 2.62 -5.39 -10.71
C ALA A 48 2.69 -4.14 -11.61
N PRO A 49 1.62 -3.33 -11.69
CA PRO A 49 1.66 -2.04 -12.36
C PRO A 49 2.85 -1.20 -11.87
N GLY A 50 3.64 -0.66 -12.80
CA GLY A 50 4.87 0.08 -12.50
C GLY A 50 6.10 -0.79 -12.21
N GLY A 51 5.98 -2.12 -12.24
CA GLY A 51 7.08 -3.06 -12.09
C GLY A 51 7.88 -3.27 -13.38
N SER A 52 9.13 -3.74 -13.25
CA SER A 52 10.07 -3.90 -14.38
C SER A 52 9.69 -4.96 -15.44
N LYS A 53 8.72 -5.82 -15.14
CA LYS A 53 8.17 -6.84 -16.05
C LYS A 53 6.68 -6.62 -16.31
N PHE A 54 6.13 -5.47 -15.94
CA PHE A 54 4.75 -5.13 -16.24
C PHE A 54 4.55 -5.11 -17.75
N GLU A 55 3.48 -5.75 -18.22
CA GLU A 55 3.07 -5.80 -19.64
C GLU A 55 4.11 -6.35 -20.64
N ARG A 56 5.21 -6.93 -20.15
CA ARG A 56 6.29 -7.42 -21.00
C ARG A 56 5.85 -8.52 -21.97
N ASN A 57 4.87 -9.34 -21.57
CA ASN A 57 4.34 -10.47 -22.33
C ASN A 57 2.79 -10.46 -22.33
N LEU A 58 2.16 -9.34 -22.72
CA LEU A 58 0.70 -9.31 -22.89
C LEU A 58 0.27 -10.29 -24.00
N PRO A 59 -0.87 -11.00 -23.84
CA PRO A 59 -1.44 -11.77 -24.93
C PRO A 59 -1.82 -10.84 -26.08
N SER A 60 -1.65 -11.30 -27.32
CA SER A 60 -2.09 -10.54 -28.50
C SER A 60 -3.59 -10.25 -28.38
N PRO A 61 -4.05 -9.02 -28.70
CA PRO A 61 -5.47 -8.75 -28.78
C PRO A 61 -6.12 -9.68 -29.81
N ILE A 62 -7.33 -10.15 -29.50
CA ILE A 62 -8.17 -10.88 -30.46
C ILE A 62 -8.78 -9.83 -31.38
N LEU A 63 -8.36 -9.82 -32.65
CA LEU A 63 -8.84 -8.87 -33.65
C LEU A 63 -9.94 -9.45 -34.54
N ASP A 64 -10.19 -10.75 -34.44
CA ASP A 64 -11.19 -11.44 -35.24
C ASP A 64 -12.60 -11.10 -34.76
N ARG A 65 -13.50 -10.82 -35.70
CA ARG A 65 -14.92 -10.61 -35.42
C ARG A 65 -15.54 -11.99 -35.16
N GLU A 66 -16.26 -12.14 -34.05
CA GLU A 66 -17.02 -13.37 -33.77
C GLU A 66 -17.95 -13.69 -34.98
N PRO A 67 -18.05 -14.98 -35.38
CA PRO A 67 -18.81 -15.40 -36.56
C PRO A 67 -20.32 -15.16 -36.43
#